data_AF-A0A9P6JJ31-F1
#
_entry.id   AF-A0A9P6JJ31-F1
#
_cell.length_a   1.000
_cell.length_b   1.000
_cell.length_c   1.000
_cell.angle_alpha   90.00
_cell.angle_beta   90.00
_cell.angle_gamma   90.00
#
_symmetry.space_group_name_H-M   'P 1'
#
loop_
_entity.id
_entity.type
_entity.pdbx_description
1 polymer ?
#
loop_
_entity_poly.entity_id
_entity_poly.type
_entity_poly.pdbx_seq_one_letter_code
_entity_poly.pdbx_strand_id
1 'polypeptide(L)'
;MAAALAVISFICAALLAVFIPVKRVRNNVPHLAVILWLVGYNLVRGINAVVWDGNIDHHAPVWCDIVTKLMLGANIALPGAFLCIARDLEHASSSRPYVFPKSTIRNQTILELVLCYVIPLIYMLLRK
;
A
#
# COMPACT_ATOMS: atom_id res chain seq x y z
N MET A 1 9.87 -2.96 25.21
CA MET A 1 9.41 -1.96 24.21
C MET A 1 9.01 -2.62 22.90
N ALA A 2 9.77 -3.59 22.39
CA ALA A 2 9.47 -4.31 21.15
C ALA A 2 8.05 -4.95 21.12
N ALA A 3 7.63 -5.58 22.22
CA ALA A 3 6.29 -6.16 22.35
C ALA A 3 5.14 -5.15 22.11
N ALA A 4 5.26 -3.92 22.61
CA ALA A 4 4.23 -2.90 22.39
C ALA A 4 4.16 -2.47 20.92
N LEU A 5 5.31 -2.34 20.25
CA LEU A 5 5.37 -2.01 18.81
C LEU A 5 4.77 -3.14 17.96
N ALA A 6 5.04 -4.40 18.31
CA ALA A 6 4.47 -5.55 17.63
C ALA A 6 2.94 -5.56 17.76
N VAL A 7 2.42 -5.46 18.99
CA VAL A 7 0.98 -5.49 19.27
C VAL A 7 0.24 -4.37 18.52
N ILE A 8 0.74 -3.13 18.58
CA ILE A 8 0.14 -2.01 17.87
C ILE A 8 0.12 -2.26 16.36
N SER A 9 1.22 -2.76 15.81
CA SER A 9 1.32 -3.01 14.36
C SER A 9 0.34 -4.10 13.90
N PHE A 10 0.18 -5.18 14.67
CA PHE A 10 -0.79 -6.23 14.36
C PHE A 10 -2.23 -5.75 14.50
N ILE A 11 -2.54 -4.94 15.52
CA ILE A 11 -3.87 -4.33 15.67
C ILE A 11 -4.18 -3.41 14.48
N CYS A 12 -3.26 -2.54 14.10
CA CYS A 12 -3.42 -1.66 12.93
C CYS A 12 -3.60 -2.47 11.64
N ALA A 13 -2.84 -3.55 11.44
CA ALA A 13 -2.99 -4.43 10.29
C ALA A 13 -4.37 -5.12 10.28
N ALA A 14 -4.84 -5.61 11.43
CA ALA A 14 -6.16 -6.25 11.54
C ALA A 14 -7.30 -5.27 11.25
N LEU A 15 -7.24 -4.07 11.83
CA LEU A 15 -8.22 -3.01 11.59
C LEU A 15 -8.27 -2.61 10.11
N LEU A 16 -7.12 -2.48 9.46
CA LEU A 16 -7.06 -2.18 8.03
C LEU A 16 -7.59 -3.34 7.17
N ALA A 17 -7.29 -4.59 7.55
CA ALA A 17 -7.74 -5.77 6.82
C ALA A 17 -9.28 -5.92 6.82
N VAL A 18 -9.95 -5.47 7.88
CA VAL A 18 -11.43 -5.45 7.96
C VAL A 18 -12.06 -4.58 6.85
N PHE A 19 -11.35 -3.59 6.32
CA PHE A 19 -11.85 -2.76 5.22
C PHE A 19 -11.71 -3.40 3.84
N ILE A 20 -10.90 -4.46 3.68
CA ILE A 20 -10.73 -5.19 2.41
C ILE A 20 -12.05 -5.74 1.85
N PRO A 21 -12.92 -6.42 2.63
CA PRO A 21 -14.19 -6.94 2.12
C PRO A 21 -15.23 -5.85 1.80
N VAL A 22 -15.00 -4.60 2.21
CA VAL A 22 -15.95 -3.51 1.95
C VAL A 22 -16.05 -3.27 0.44
N LYS A 23 -17.25 -3.47 -0.11
CA LYS A 23 -17.52 -3.38 -1.56
C LYS A 23 -16.96 -2.11 -2.20
N ARG A 24 -17.04 -0.97 -1.50
CA ARG A 24 -16.51 0.31 -1.97
C ARG A 24 -14.99 0.33 -2.09
N VAL A 25 -14.28 -0.26 -1.14
CA VAL A 25 -12.82 -0.40 -1.21
C VAL A 25 -12.45 -1.33 -2.36
N ARG A 26 -13.10 -2.49 -2.44
CA ARG A 26 -12.78 -3.52 -3.45
C ARG A 26 -12.94 -3.05 -4.89
N ASN A 27 -13.91 -2.17 -5.14
CA ASN A 27 -14.19 -1.68 -6.49
C ASN A 27 -13.29 -0.51 -6.93
N ASN A 28 -12.51 0.08 -6.02
CA ASN A 28 -11.66 1.21 -6.34
C ASN A 28 -10.19 0.84 -6.13
N VAL A 29 -9.41 0.89 -7.20
CA VAL A 29 -8.00 0.48 -7.21
C VAL A 29 -7.14 1.26 -6.20
N PRO A 30 -7.24 2.60 -6.09
CA PRO A 30 -6.40 3.37 -5.16
C PRO A 30 -6.69 3.05 -3.70
N HIS A 31 -7.97 2.91 -3.34
CA HIS A 31 -8.38 2.56 -1.97
C HIS A 31 -7.88 1.17 -1.57
N LEU A 32 -8.03 0.19 -2.46
CA LEU A 32 -7.51 -1.16 -2.24
C LEU A 32 -5.98 -1.16 -2.10
N ALA A 33 -5.27 -0.40 -2.95
CA ALA A 33 -3.83 -0.29 -2.90
C ALA A 33 -3.34 0.26 -1.55
N VAL A 34 -3.91 1.37 -1.08
CA VAL A 34 -3.54 1.94 0.25
C VAL A 34 -3.67 0.90 1.35
N ILE A 35 -4.77 0.16 1.38
CA ILE A 35 -5.01 -0.84 2.42
C ILE A 35 -4.03 -2.01 2.30
N LEU A 36 -3.83 -2.57 1.10
CA LEU A 36 -2.91 -3.69 0.90
C LEU A 36 -1.46 -3.32 1.27
N TRP A 37 -0.99 -2.14 0.82
CA TRP A 37 0.36 -1.66 1.13
C TRP A 37 0.55 -1.38 2.62
N LEU A 38 -0.42 -0.74 3.29
CA LEU A 38 -0.34 -0.48 4.73
C LEU A 38 -0.45 -1.74 5.57
N VAL A 39 -1.30 -2.71 5.20
CA VAL A 39 -1.38 -4.01 5.87
C VAL A 39 -0.03 -4.73 5.76
N GLY A 40 0.54 -4.81 4.56
CA GLY A 40 1.86 -5.41 4.35
C GLY A 40 2.95 -4.73 5.16
N TYR A 41 2.97 -3.39 5.17
CA TYR A 41 3.94 -2.60 5.94
C TYR A 41 3.83 -2.84 7.45
N ASN A 42 2.61 -2.87 8.00
CA ASN A 42 2.38 -3.13 9.42
C ASN A 42 2.71 -4.57 9.82
N LEU A 43 2.39 -5.56 8.98
CA LEU A 43 2.75 -6.96 9.20
C LEU A 43 4.26 -7.13 9.28
N VAL A 44 5.00 -6.56 8.34
CA VAL A 44 6.47 -6.60 8.34
C VAL A 44 7.06 -5.95 9.58
N ARG A 45 6.54 -4.79 10.01
CA ARG A 45 7.00 -4.14 11.25
C ARG A 45 6.68 -4.99 12.49
N GLY A 46 5.51 -5.63 12.54
CA GLY A 46 5.12 -6.54 13.61
C GLY A 46 6.05 -7.74 13.70
N ILE A 47 6.31 -8.40 12.57
CA ILE A 47 7.23 -9.55 12.49
C ILE A 47 8.65 -9.13 12.89
N ASN A 48 9.14 -7.99 12.39
CA ASN A 48 10.47 -7.50 12.77
C ASN A 48 10.59 -7.24 14.26
N ALA A 49 9.55 -6.65 14.88
CA ALA A 49 9.54 -6.41 16.32
C ALA A 49 9.53 -7.70 17.17
N VAL A 50 9.00 -8.81 16.64
CA VAL A 50 9.01 -10.12 17.32
C VAL A 50 10.33 -10.86 17.08
N VAL A 51 10.80 -10.90 15.84
CA VAL A 51 11.98 -11.69 15.45
C VAL A 51 13.28 -11.09 15.97
N TRP A 52 13.38 -9.76 16.06
CA TRP A 52 14.57 -9.05 16.55
C TRP A 52 14.47 -8.64 18.04
N ASP A 53 13.51 -9.18 18.79
CA ASP A 53 13.46 -8.90 20.23
C ASP A 53 14.60 -9.62 20.96
N GLY A 54 15.60 -8.86 21.40
CA GLY A 54 16.77 -9.39 22.11
C GLY A 54 17.79 -10.13 21.24
N ASN A 55 17.67 -10.08 19.91
CA ASN A 55 18.59 -10.75 18.99
C ASN A 55 19.19 -9.76 17.97
N ILE A 56 20.51 -9.78 17.84
CA ILE A 56 21.30 -8.97 16.89
C ILE A 56 21.87 -9.80 15.73
N ASP A 57 21.68 -11.13 15.75
CA ASP A 57 22.25 -12.01 14.73
C ASP A 57 21.51 -11.94 13.39
N HIS A 58 22.28 -11.91 12.30
CA HIS A 58 21.80 -11.93 10.92
C HIS A 58 21.29 -13.33 10.52
N HIS A 59 20.17 -13.77 11.11
CA HIS A 59 19.65 -15.12 10.90
C HIS A 59 18.88 -15.31 9.56
N ALA A 60 18.44 -14.23 8.91
CA ALA A 60 17.58 -14.32 7.72
C ALA A 60 17.86 -13.21 6.68
N PRO A 61 18.96 -13.30 5.90
CA PRO A 61 19.28 -12.31 4.88
C PRO A 61 18.18 -12.17 3.81
N VAL A 62 17.50 -13.26 3.48
CA VAL A 62 16.36 -13.26 2.54
C VAL A 62 15.17 -12.45 3.07
N TRP A 63 14.92 -12.49 4.39
CA TRP A 63 13.85 -11.72 5.01
C TRP A 63 14.15 -10.22 4.94
N CYS A 64 15.36 -9.81 5.30
CA CYS A 64 15.76 -8.40 5.25
C CYS A 64 15.66 -7.81 3.84
N ASP A 65 15.98 -8.58 2.79
CA ASP A 65 15.83 -8.12 1.40
C ASP A 65 14.34 -7.91 1.04
N ILE A 66 13.46 -8.86 1.39
CA ILE A 66 12.02 -8.74 1.16
C ILE A 66 11.44 -7.52 1.90
N VAL A 67 11.80 -7.36 3.17
CA VAL A 67 11.36 -6.23 4.01
C VAL A 67 11.79 -4.91 3.40
N THR A 68 13.06 -4.78 3.02
CA THR A 68 13.58 -3.54 2.44
C THR A 68 12.86 -3.20 1.14
N LYS A 69 12.68 -4.17 0.25
CA LYS A 69 11.95 -3.98 -1.01
C LYS A 69 10.51 -3.57 -0.76
N LEU A 70 9.80 -4.26 0.13
CA LEU A 70 8.42 -3.92 0.48
C LEU A 70 8.30 -2.50 1.03
N MET A 71 9.18 -2.11 1.97
CA MET A 71 9.19 -0.77 2.55
C MET A 71 9.48 0.29 1.50
N LEU A 72 10.44 0.07 0.62
CA LEU A 72 10.77 0.99 -0.47
C LEU A 72 9.59 1.18 -1.44
N GLY A 73 8.95 0.10 -1.86
CA GLY A 73 7.79 0.23 -2.75
C GLY A 73 6.59 0.85 -2.06
N ALA A 74 6.35 0.59 -0.77
CA ALA A 74 5.28 1.27 -0.01
C ALA A 74 5.47 2.80 0.03
N ASN A 75 6.72 3.27 0.17
CA ASN A 75 7.03 4.71 0.15
C ASN A 75 6.69 5.39 -1.20
N ILE A 76 6.58 4.63 -2.28
CA ILE A 76 6.23 5.13 -3.62
C ILE A 76 4.74 4.89 -3.92
N ALA A 77 4.23 3.73 -3.55
CA ALA A 77 2.86 3.32 -3.82
C ALA A 77 1.84 4.17 -3.06
N LEU A 78 2.12 4.49 -1.79
CA LEU A 78 1.21 5.27 -0.95
C LEU A 78 0.97 6.69 -1.48
N PRO A 79 2.00 7.52 -1.74
CA PRO A 79 1.76 8.83 -2.34
C PRO A 79 1.12 8.73 -3.73
N GLY A 80 1.49 7.72 -4.54
CA GLY A 80 0.83 7.46 -5.81
C GLY A 80 -0.67 7.21 -5.67
N ALA A 81 -1.07 6.38 -4.69
CA ALA A 81 -2.47 6.11 -4.41
C ALA A 81 -3.21 7.33 -3.83
N PHE A 82 -2.57 8.13 -2.96
CA PHE A 82 -3.16 9.37 -2.45
C PHE A 82 -3.38 10.41 -3.55
N LEU A 83 -2.48 10.51 -4.54
CA LEU A 83 -2.68 11.36 -5.70
C LEU A 83 -3.89 10.93 -6.54
N CYS A 84 -4.09 9.61 -6.73
CA CYS A 84 -5.29 9.10 -7.40
C CYS A 84 -6.56 9.45 -6.62
N ILE A 85 -6.57 9.25 -5.30
CA ILE A 85 -7.73 9.58 -4.45
C ILE A 85 -8.02 11.09 -4.49
N ALA A 86 -6.98 11.93 -4.41
CA ALA A 86 -7.14 13.39 -4.49
C ALA A 86 -7.70 13.83 -5.85
N ARG A 87 -7.28 13.19 -6.94
CA ARG A 87 -7.83 13.41 -8.27
C ARG A 87 -9.32 13.02 -8.33
N ASP A 88 -9.69 11.88 -7.77
CA ASP A 88 -11.10 11.44 -7.74
C ASP A 88 -11.98 12.42 -6.94
N LEU A 89 -11.45 12.97 -5.85
CA LEU A 89 -12.12 14.00 -5.06
C LEU A 89 -12.25 15.32 -5.84
N GLU A 90 -11.22 15.71 -6.60
CA GLU A 90 -11.27 16.87 -7.49
C GLU A 90 -12.39 16.70 -8.53
N HIS A 91 -12.45 15.56 -9.23
CA HIS A 91 -13.52 15.27 -10.19
C HIS A 91 -14.91 15.28 -9.54
N ALA A 92 -15.05 14.75 -8.33
CA ALA A 92 -16.32 14.73 -7.60
C ALA A 92 -16.77 16.13 -7.14
N SER A 93 -15.82 17.03 -6.85
CA SER A 93 -16.10 18.41 -6.40
C SER A 93 -16.29 19.40 -7.55
N SER A 94 -15.75 19.08 -8.73
CA SER A 94 -15.76 19.97 -9.89
C SER A 94 -17.16 20.04 -10.50
N SER A 95 -17.66 21.26 -10.77
CA SER A 95 -18.93 21.47 -11.48
C SER A 95 -18.84 21.21 -12.99
N ARG A 96 -17.70 20.70 -13.49
CA ARG A 96 -17.50 20.39 -14.91
C ARG A 96 -18.36 19.20 -15.32
N PRO A 97 -19.03 19.23 -16.48
CA PRO A 97 -19.78 18.09 -16.97
C PRO A 97 -18.83 16.91 -17.22
N TYR A 98 -18.89 15.91 -16.34
CA TYR A 98 -18.09 14.69 -16.46
C TYR A 98 -18.72 13.80 -17.53
N VAL A 99 -18.14 13.81 -18.72
CA VAL A 99 -18.51 12.83 -19.75
C VAL A 99 -17.95 11.48 -19.30
N PHE A 100 -18.80 10.44 -19.25
CA PHE A 100 -18.41 9.07 -18.90
C PHE A 100 -18.19 8.19 -20.16
N PRO A 101 -17.30 8.54 -21.12
CA PRO A 101 -17.01 7.60 -22.18
C PRO A 101 -16.22 6.44 -21.57
N LYS A 102 -16.51 5.22 -22.03
CA LYS A 102 -15.85 4.00 -21.54
C LYS A 102 -14.31 4.05 -21.67
N SER A 103 -13.80 4.82 -22.63
CA SER A 103 -12.37 5.07 -22.84
C SER A 103 -11.72 5.87 -21.70
N THR A 104 -12.41 6.90 -21.17
CA THR A 104 -11.88 7.72 -20.07
C THR A 104 -11.79 6.90 -18.78
N ILE A 105 -12.83 6.10 -18.47
CA ILE A 105 -12.83 5.21 -17.30
C ILE A 105 -11.69 4.19 -17.40
N ARG A 106 -11.50 3.58 -18.58
CA ARG A 106 -10.41 2.62 -18.81
C ARG A 106 -9.04 3.27 -18.61
N ASN A 107 -8.82 4.46 -19.18
CA ASN A 107 -7.54 5.15 -19.07
C ASN A 107 -7.25 5.59 -17.63
N GLN A 108 -8.29 5.97 -16.88
CA GLN A 108 -8.19 6.27 -15.45
C GLN A 108 -7.76 5.03 -14.66
N THR A 109 -8.44 3.89 -14.82
CA THR A 109 -8.08 2.65 -14.13
C THR A 109 -6.66 2.18 -14.48
N ILE A 110 -6.22 2.33 -15.73
CA ILE A 110 -4.85 2.02 -16.13
C ILE A 110 -3.86 2.92 -15.39
N LEU A 111 -4.12 4.22 -15.32
CA LEU A 111 -3.26 5.16 -14.61
C LEU A 111 -3.19 4.83 -13.11
N GLU A 112 -4.31 4.50 -12.48
CA GLU A 112 -4.37 4.07 -11.08
C GLU A 112 -3.54 2.82 -10.85
N LEU A 113 -3.66 1.80 -11.71
CA LEU A 113 -2.86 0.58 -11.61
C LEU A 113 -1.36 0.85 -11.79
N VAL A 114 -1.02 1.75 -12.72
CA VAL A 114 0.38 2.11 -12.99
C VAL A 114 1.00 2.81 -11.78
N LEU A 115 0.33 3.83 -11.24
CA LEU A 115 0.83 4.58 -10.08
C LEU A 115 0.86 3.73 -8.80
N CYS A 116 -0.14 2.88 -8.57
CA CYS A 116 -0.28 2.14 -7.31
C CYS A 116 0.50 0.83 -7.26
N TYR A 117 0.80 0.20 -8.41
CA TYR A 117 1.44 -1.12 -8.46
C TYR A 117 2.65 -1.18 -9.39
N VAL A 118 2.52 -0.73 -10.65
CA VAL A 118 3.58 -0.91 -11.66
C VAL A 118 4.84 -0.13 -11.29
N ILE A 119 4.71 1.16 -10.97
CA ILE A 119 5.86 2.01 -10.60
C ILE A 119 6.55 1.48 -9.32
N PRO A 120 5.84 1.17 -8.22
CA PRO A 120 6.44 0.54 -7.05
C PRO A 120 7.18 -0.76 -7.36
N LEU A 121 6.59 -1.64 -8.18
CA LEU A 121 7.20 -2.92 -8.56
C LEU A 121 8.48 -2.71 -9.38
N ILE A 122 8.47 -1.81 -10.36
CA ILE A 122 9.67 -1.47 -11.13
C ILE A 122 10.76 -0.93 -10.20
N TYR A 123 10.41 -0.07 -9.25
CA TYR A 123 11.39 0.46 -8.30
C TYR A 123 11.97 -0.62 -7.39
N MET A 124 11.14 -1.55 -6.90
CA MET A 124 11.60 -2.71 -6.13
C MET A 124 12.55 -3.62 -6.92
N LEU A 125 12.29 -3.82 -8.21
CA LEU A 125 13.12 -4.66 -9.09
C LEU A 125 14.44 -3.97 -9.44
N LEU A 126 14.45 -2.65 -9.56
CA LEU A 126 15.64 -1.87 -9.90
C LEU A 126 16.65 -1.82 -8.74
N ARG A 127 16.16 -1.80 -7.49
CA ARG A 127 17.00 -1.85 -6.29
C ARG A 127 17.44 -3.29 -6.02
N LYS A 128 18.72 -3.57 -6.31
CA LYS A 128 19.44 -4.78 -5.88
C LYS A 128 19.92 -4.68 -4.45
#